data_AF-A0A8J4E3S8-F1
#
_entry.id   AF-A0A8J4E3S8-F1
#
_cell.length_a   1.000
_cell.length_b   1.000
_cell.length_c   1.000
_cell.angle_alpha   90.00
_cell.angle_beta   90.00
_cell.angle_gamma   90.00
#
_symmetry.space_group_name_H-M   'P 1'
#
loop_
_entity.id
_entity.type
_entity.pdbx_description
1 polymer ?
#
loop_
_entity_poly.entity_id
_entity_poly.type
_entity_poly.pdbx_seq_one_letter_code
_entity_poly.pdbx_strand_id
1 'polypeptide(L)'
;MTGVETAARHGLRRRATAGALGLVVLVYFAAWFAIMLAGLFGGPIDYRMAGSIVLAGAGTVLIVGIPLIAAWVLAGRGSPPSIRLEPWLRVFLVVSVVMLVGVIAWRGVVSPFAPVATRLDPACASLDAAGLAAHWPADTRELNQDDTDFDGDLTPYSICGWTMKLDAKPPAPYVGVSARVTRFDGTGTSSGLAAAIRYFRGDLDDITSPLRIDDIGDEAYATSSTTSAEVVARRANVVVSVEFSLRGDSSGPDPTIAVTAARDLAGRIVAGIKVR
;
A
#
# COMPACT_ATOMS: atom_id res chain seq x y z
N MET A 1 24.38 43.14 -49.53
CA MET A 1 23.88 43.41 -48.16
C MET A 1 22.70 42.52 -47.73
N THR A 2 22.28 41.52 -48.52
CA THR A 2 21.10 40.65 -48.22
C THR A 2 21.41 39.40 -47.39
N GLY A 3 22.68 39.06 -47.17
CA GLY A 3 23.08 37.84 -46.43
C GLY A 3 23.05 37.96 -44.90
N VAL A 4 23.07 39.18 -44.35
CA VAL A 4 23.10 39.41 -42.90
C VAL A 4 21.70 39.34 -42.27
N GLU A 5 20.66 39.78 -42.98
CA GLU A 5 19.27 39.71 -42.49
C GLU A 5 18.72 38.27 -42.43
N THR A 6 19.15 37.39 -43.33
CA THR A 6 18.70 35.99 -43.35
C THR A 6 19.31 35.18 -42.20
N ALA A 7 20.56 35.45 -41.83
CA ALA A 7 21.21 34.82 -40.67
C ALA A 7 20.57 35.24 -39.34
N ALA A 8 20.19 36.51 -39.20
CA ALA A 8 19.53 37.03 -37.99
C ALA A 8 18.13 36.42 -37.76
N ARG A 9 17.34 36.23 -38.83
CA ARG A 9 16.00 35.61 -38.73
C ARG A 9 16.04 34.14 -38.32
N HIS A 10 17.07 33.39 -38.74
CA HIS A 10 17.22 31.99 -38.32
C HIS A 10 17.67 31.84 -36.85
N GLY A 11 18.47 32.77 -36.33
CA GLY A 11 18.86 32.78 -34.92
C GLY A 11 17.70 33.05 -33.96
N LEU A 12 16.81 33.99 -34.31
CA LEU A 12 15.63 34.34 -33.52
C LEU A 12 14.58 33.21 -33.46
N ARG A 13 14.33 32.52 -34.59
CA ARG A 13 13.41 31.38 -34.60
C ARG A 13 13.87 30.23 -33.70
N ARG A 14 15.17 29.93 -33.65
CA ARG A 14 15.72 28.85 -32.80
C ARG A 14 15.61 29.14 -31.31
N ARG A 15 15.75 30.42 -30.90
CA ARG A 15 15.59 30.82 -29.48
C ARG A 15 14.14 30.78 -29.02
N ALA A 16 13.21 31.20 -29.87
CA ALA A 16 11.77 31.15 -29.55
C ALA A 16 11.27 29.71 -29.36
N THR A 17 11.71 28.77 -30.20
CA THR A 17 11.34 27.36 -30.06
C THR A 17 11.92 26.70 -28.82
N ALA A 18 13.14 27.07 -28.40
CA ALA A 18 13.76 26.54 -27.19
C ALA A 18 13.03 27.02 -25.91
N GLY A 19 12.62 28.29 -25.87
CA GLY A 19 11.86 28.85 -24.74
C GLY A 19 10.47 28.23 -24.59
N ALA A 20 9.75 28.04 -25.71
CA ALA A 20 8.44 27.40 -25.70
C ALA A 20 8.51 25.94 -25.21
N LEU A 21 9.51 25.18 -25.66
CA LEU A 21 9.68 23.79 -25.25
C LEU A 21 10.04 23.67 -23.76
N GLY A 22 10.91 24.56 -23.25
CA GLY A 22 11.25 24.63 -21.84
C GLY A 22 10.04 24.96 -20.94
N LEU A 23 9.19 25.89 -21.37
CA LEU A 23 7.98 26.25 -20.63
C LEU A 23 6.97 25.08 -20.57
N VAL A 24 6.77 24.36 -21.68
CA VAL A 24 5.87 23.20 -21.73
C VAL A 24 6.34 22.10 -20.78
N VAL A 25 7.65 21.81 -20.76
CA VAL A 25 8.24 20.82 -19.84
C VAL A 25 8.07 21.25 -18.37
N LEU A 26 8.29 22.53 -18.07
CA LEU A 26 8.14 23.06 -16.71
C LEU A 26 6.70 22.98 -16.20
N VAL A 27 5.73 23.44 -16.99
CA VAL A 27 4.30 23.42 -16.63
C VAL A 27 3.82 21.99 -16.42
N TYR A 28 4.24 21.08 -17.31
CA TYR A 28 3.90 19.67 -17.19
C TYR A 28 4.51 19.04 -15.92
N PHE A 29 5.77 19.35 -15.59
CA PHE A 29 6.38 18.89 -14.35
C PHE A 29 5.67 19.42 -13.10
N ALA A 30 5.34 20.72 -13.09
CA ALA A 30 4.61 21.32 -11.98
C ALA A 30 3.25 20.63 -11.77
N ALA A 31 2.54 20.30 -12.85
CA ALA A 31 1.28 19.56 -12.79
C ALA A 31 1.49 18.12 -12.28
N TRP A 32 2.49 17.40 -12.81
CA TRP A 32 2.80 16.02 -12.38
C TRP A 32 3.24 15.96 -10.91
N PHE A 33 4.08 16.90 -10.48
CA PHE A 33 4.53 17.02 -9.09
C PHE A 33 3.39 17.40 -8.16
N ALA A 34 2.49 18.30 -8.56
CA ALA A 34 1.29 18.63 -7.79
C ALA A 34 0.36 17.42 -7.65
N ILE A 35 0.19 16.62 -8.71
CA ILE A 35 -0.57 15.36 -8.68
C ILE A 35 0.09 14.35 -7.74
N MET A 36 1.42 14.22 -7.76
CA MET A 36 2.17 13.36 -6.84
C MET A 36 2.09 13.83 -5.38
N LEU A 37 2.15 15.14 -5.12
CA LEU A 37 2.00 15.71 -3.78
C LEU A 37 0.57 15.54 -3.25
N ALA A 38 -0.44 15.84 -4.06
CA ALA A 38 -1.83 15.49 -3.74
C ALA A 38 -1.96 13.99 -3.50
N GLY A 39 -1.22 13.20 -4.29
CA GLY A 39 -0.91 11.80 -4.10
C GLY A 39 -0.47 11.44 -2.68
N LEU A 40 0.61 12.05 -2.22
CA LEU A 40 1.28 11.71 -0.97
C LEU A 40 0.55 12.23 0.26
N PHE A 41 -0.13 13.37 0.16
CA PHE A 41 -0.68 14.11 1.29
C PHE A 41 -2.21 14.20 1.34
N GLY A 42 -2.90 13.87 0.24
CA GLY A 42 -4.35 13.99 0.11
C GLY A 42 -5.09 12.69 0.41
N GLY A 43 -5.31 12.36 1.68
CA GLY A 43 -6.27 11.34 2.12
C GLY A 43 -6.09 9.92 1.52
N PRO A 44 -7.06 9.02 1.71
CA PRO A 44 -7.05 7.71 1.06
C PRO A 44 -7.23 7.90 -0.44
N ILE A 45 -6.20 7.52 -1.21
CA ILE A 45 -6.22 7.61 -2.67
C ILE A 45 -6.95 6.41 -3.24
N ASP A 46 -8.08 6.70 -3.88
CA ASP A 46 -8.85 5.76 -4.68
C ASP A 46 -7.97 5.22 -5.84
N TYR A 47 -8.12 3.93 -6.17
CA TYR A 47 -7.42 3.24 -7.26
C TYR A 47 -7.56 3.96 -8.61
N ARG A 48 -8.66 4.70 -8.83
CA ARG A 48 -8.84 5.55 -10.01
C ARG A 48 -7.80 6.67 -10.11
N MET A 49 -7.41 7.25 -8.97
CA MET A 49 -6.37 8.27 -8.92
C MET A 49 -4.97 7.66 -9.09
N ALA A 50 -4.68 6.49 -8.50
CA ALA A 50 -3.41 5.79 -8.68
C ALA A 50 -3.19 5.36 -10.15
N GLY A 51 -4.22 4.81 -10.79
CA GLY A 51 -4.20 4.48 -12.22
C GLY A 51 -3.95 5.73 -13.09
N SER A 52 -4.58 6.85 -12.74
CA SER A 52 -4.37 8.13 -13.43
C SER A 52 -2.94 8.67 -13.30
N ILE A 53 -2.31 8.49 -12.13
CA ILE A 53 -0.91 8.87 -11.88
C ILE A 53 0.06 8.03 -12.72
N VAL A 54 -0.15 6.72 -12.78
CA VAL A 54 0.67 5.79 -13.57
C VAL A 54 0.47 6.03 -15.08
N LEU A 55 -0.78 6.21 -15.53
CA LEU A 55 -1.09 6.57 -16.93
C LEU A 55 -0.50 7.93 -17.32
N ALA A 56 -0.54 8.91 -16.42
CA ALA A 56 0.09 10.21 -16.68
C ALA A 56 1.62 10.06 -16.78
N GLY A 57 2.26 9.32 -15.87
CA GLY A 57 3.71 9.07 -15.88
C GLY A 57 4.17 8.26 -17.10
N ALA A 58 3.51 7.15 -17.41
CA ALA A 58 3.78 6.36 -18.61
C ALA A 58 3.49 7.15 -19.89
N GLY A 59 2.39 7.91 -19.90
CA GLY A 59 2.07 8.87 -20.95
C GLY A 59 3.16 9.91 -21.15
N THR A 60 3.84 10.36 -20.07
CA THR A 60 4.98 11.29 -20.18
C THR A 60 6.14 10.66 -20.94
N VAL A 61 6.51 9.43 -20.58
CA VAL A 61 7.59 8.69 -21.22
C VAL A 61 7.27 8.39 -22.68
N LEU A 62 6.01 8.03 -22.98
CA LEU A 62 5.58 7.74 -24.34
C LEU A 62 5.47 9.00 -25.20
N ILE A 63 4.89 10.10 -24.69
CA ILE A 63 4.64 11.32 -25.46
C ILE A 63 5.90 12.16 -25.63
N VAL A 64 6.82 12.17 -24.65
CA VAL A 64 8.03 12.99 -24.72
C VAL A 64 9.25 12.13 -25.07
N GLY A 65 9.38 10.96 -24.45
CA GLY A 65 10.52 10.07 -24.63
C GLY A 65 10.55 9.42 -26.01
N ILE A 66 9.42 8.87 -26.50
CA ILE A 66 9.41 8.20 -27.82
C ILE A 66 9.70 9.19 -28.96
N PRO A 67 9.11 10.39 -29.05
CA PRO A 67 9.45 11.31 -30.12
C PRO A 67 10.89 11.79 -30.08
N LEU A 68 11.49 11.94 -28.89
CA LEU A 68 12.92 12.25 -28.76
C LEU A 68 13.81 11.10 -29.25
N ILE A 69 13.47 9.86 -28.91
CA ILE A 69 14.17 8.66 -29.37
C ILE A 69 13.96 8.45 -30.87
N ALA A 70 12.73 8.63 -31.38
CA ALA A 70 12.40 8.51 -32.79
C ALA A 70 13.10 9.60 -33.63
N ALA A 71 13.14 10.85 -33.14
CA ALA A 71 13.91 11.91 -33.77
C ALA A 71 15.42 11.58 -33.81
N TRP A 72 15.94 10.91 -32.77
CA TRP A 72 17.32 10.42 -32.74
C TRP A 72 17.57 9.30 -33.77
N VAL A 73 16.68 8.30 -33.85
CA VAL A 73 16.79 7.20 -34.83
C VAL A 73 16.67 7.73 -36.27
N LEU A 74 15.68 8.58 -36.53
CA LEU A 74 15.44 9.17 -37.86
C LEU A 74 16.53 10.15 -38.29
N ALA A 75 17.29 10.72 -37.36
CA ALA A 75 18.43 11.57 -37.67
C ALA A 75 19.65 10.80 -38.24
N GLY A 76 19.59 9.46 -38.29
CA GLY A 76 20.31 8.64 -39.28
C GLY A 76 21.82 8.90 -39.45
N ARG A 77 22.58 9.12 -38.37
CA ARG A 77 24.03 9.35 -38.48
C ARG A 77 24.82 8.45 -37.53
N GLY A 78 25.69 7.63 -38.12
CA GLY A 78 26.52 6.58 -37.52
C GLY A 78 27.63 7.04 -36.57
N SER A 79 27.38 8.05 -35.76
CA SER A 79 28.16 8.33 -34.57
C SER A 79 27.19 8.93 -33.56
N PRO A 80 27.15 8.45 -32.30
CA PRO A 80 26.28 9.06 -31.31
C PRO A 80 26.65 10.55 -31.27
N PRO A 81 25.76 11.48 -31.67
CA PRO A 81 25.98 12.85 -31.28
C PRO A 81 26.11 12.77 -29.76
N SER A 82 27.18 13.34 -29.20
CA SER A 82 27.23 13.60 -27.77
C SER A 82 26.11 14.59 -27.50
N ILE A 83 24.88 14.09 -27.41
CA ILE A 83 23.75 14.78 -26.83
C ILE A 83 24.23 14.94 -25.40
N ARG A 84 24.87 16.09 -25.16
CA ARG A 84 24.94 16.66 -23.84
C ARG A 84 23.49 16.95 -23.51
N LEU A 85 22.78 15.89 -23.09
CA LEU A 85 21.62 16.00 -22.25
C LEU A 85 22.08 17.00 -21.21
N GLU A 86 21.50 18.20 -21.26
CA GLU A 86 21.88 19.22 -20.31
C GLU A 86 21.77 18.58 -18.92
N PRO A 87 22.72 18.84 -18.02
CA PRO A 87 22.82 18.12 -16.74
C PRO A 87 21.47 18.02 -16.01
N TRP A 88 20.63 19.06 -16.14
CA TRP A 88 19.29 19.10 -15.57
C TRP A 88 18.33 18.05 -16.13
N LEU A 89 18.39 17.69 -17.43
CA LEU A 89 17.51 16.66 -18.01
C LEU A 89 17.86 15.27 -17.49
N ARG A 90 19.15 15.01 -17.25
CA ARG A 90 19.59 13.76 -16.62
C ARG A 90 19.11 13.66 -15.19
N VAL A 91 19.29 14.73 -14.40
CA VAL A 91 18.78 14.81 -13.03
C VAL A 91 17.27 14.63 -13.02
N PHE A 92 16.55 15.27 -13.93
CA PHE A 92 15.09 15.14 -14.06
C PHE A 92 14.63 13.71 -14.29
N LEU A 93 15.25 13.02 -15.26
CA LEU A 93 14.88 11.66 -15.61
C LEU A 93 15.18 10.71 -14.46
N VAL A 94 16.33 10.87 -13.79
CA VAL A 94 16.68 10.09 -12.61
C VAL A 94 15.70 10.34 -11.46
N VAL A 95 15.39 11.60 -11.13
CA VAL A 95 14.43 11.93 -10.06
C VAL A 95 13.04 11.39 -10.37
N SER A 96 12.58 11.50 -11.62
CA SER A 96 11.27 10.98 -12.03
C SER A 96 11.20 9.46 -11.94
N VAL A 97 12.26 8.75 -12.36
CA VAL A 97 12.34 7.29 -12.23
C VAL A 97 12.42 6.89 -10.75
N VAL A 98 13.23 7.55 -9.93
CA VAL A 98 13.34 7.26 -8.49
C VAL A 98 12.01 7.53 -7.78
N MET A 99 11.32 8.63 -8.10
CA MET A 99 9.99 8.94 -7.57
C MET A 99 8.96 7.89 -8.02
N LEU A 100 8.96 7.50 -9.30
CA LEU A 100 8.05 6.48 -9.82
C LEU A 100 8.29 5.12 -9.14
N VAL A 101 9.54 4.68 -9.05
CA VAL A 101 9.93 3.44 -8.36
C VAL A 101 9.60 3.53 -6.86
N GLY A 102 9.87 4.67 -6.23
CA GLY A 102 9.55 4.91 -4.82
C GLY A 102 8.05 4.87 -4.55
N VAL A 103 7.23 5.46 -5.42
CA VAL A 103 5.76 5.40 -5.31
C VAL A 103 5.25 3.99 -5.57
N ILE A 104 5.81 3.28 -6.57
CA ILE A 104 5.48 1.87 -6.84
C ILE A 104 5.81 0.99 -5.63
N ALA A 105 6.99 1.15 -5.04
CA ALA A 105 7.43 0.41 -3.87
C ALA A 105 6.61 0.77 -2.61
N TRP A 106 6.27 2.03 -2.43
CA TRP A 106 5.51 2.50 -1.27
C TRP A 106 4.03 2.15 -1.33
N ARG A 107 3.43 2.18 -2.54
CA ARG A 107 2.02 1.86 -2.78
C ARG A 107 1.76 0.39 -3.07
N GLY A 108 2.81 -0.41 -3.23
CA GLY A 108 2.68 -1.82 -3.59
C GLY A 108 1.94 -2.00 -4.91
N VAL A 109 2.35 -1.28 -5.96
CA VAL A 109 1.73 -1.44 -7.28
C VAL A 109 1.94 -2.88 -7.74
N VAL A 110 0.81 -3.56 -7.96
CA VAL A 110 0.77 -4.98 -8.23
C VAL A 110 1.42 -5.26 -9.58
N SER A 111 2.49 -6.05 -9.55
CA SER A 111 2.95 -6.77 -10.75
C SER A 111 1.79 -7.62 -11.27
N PRO A 112 1.51 -7.71 -12.58
CA PRO A 112 0.53 -8.67 -13.11
C PRO A 112 0.88 -10.13 -12.76
N PHE A 113 2.09 -10.37 -12.27
CA PHE A 113 2.56 -11.65 -11.76
C PHE A 113 2.51 -11.78 -10.23
N ALA A 114 1.96 -10.79 -9.52
CA ALA A 114 1.82 -10.91 -8.08
C ALA A 114 0.76 -11.98 -7.78
N PRO A 115 1.00 -12.80 -6.76
CA PRO A 115 0.05 -13.80 -6.32
C PRO A 115 -1.32 -13.17 -6.02
N VAL A 116 -2.41 -13.81 -6.45
CA VAL A 116 -3.78 -13.36 -6.14
C VAL A 116 -4.53 -14.45 -5.37
N ALA A 117 -5.13 -14.08 -4.25
CA ALA A 117 -6.01 -14.96 -3.50
C ALA A 117 -7.30 -15.21 -4.29
N THR A 118 -7.58 -16.49 -4.57
CA THR A 118 -8.74 -16.90 -5.37
C THR A 118 -9.99 -17.13 -4.53
N ARG A 119 -9.81 -17.39 -3.24
CA ARG A 119 -10.88 -17.65 -2.28
C ARG A 119 -10.53 -17.00 -0.95
N LEU A 120 -11.54 -16.41 -0.33
CA LEU A 120 -11.45 -15.90 1.02
C LEU A 120 -12.56 -16.55 1.84
N ASP A 121 -12.21 -17.17 2.95
CA ASP A 121 -13.20 -17.66 3.90
C ASP A 121 -13.59 -16.50 4.84
N PRO A 122 -14.85 -16.44 5.33
CA PRO A 122 -15.27 -15.41 6.28
C PRO A 122 -14.40 -15.38 7.54
N ALA A 123 -14.35 -14.23 8.22
CA ALA A 123 -13.48 -14.02 9.37
C ALA A 123 -13.79 -14.98 10.54
N CYS A 124 -15.06 -15.26 10.84
CA CYS A 124 -15.41 -16.19 11.91
C CYS A 124 -14.99 -17.63 11.58
N ALA A 125 -15.27 -18.08 10.36
CA ALA A 125 -14.82 -19.40 9.89
C ALA A 125 -13.29 -19.51 9.90
N SER A 126 -12.59 -18.43 9.54
CA SER A 126 -11.13 -18.36 9.56
C SER A 126 -10.56 -18.43 10.99
N LEU A 127 -11.15 -17.71 11.94
CA LEU A 127 -10.77 -17.77 13.36
C LEU A 127 -10.98 -19.15 13.98
N ASP A 128 -12.13 -19.76 13.70
CA ASP A 128 -12.44 -21.10 14.21
C ASP A 128 -11.49 -22.15 13.60
N ALA A 129 -11.24 -22.09 12.29
CA ALA A 129 -10.28 -22.96 11.61
C ALA A 129 -8.83 -22.75 12.09
N ALA A 130 -8.48 -21.52 12.47
CA ALA A 130 -7.19 -21.21 13.09
C ALA A 130 -7.06 -21.75 14.53
N GLY A 131 -8.16 -22.21 15.13
CA GLY A 131 -8.15 -22.80 16.46
C GLY A 131 -8.28 -21.77 17.58
N LEU A 132 -9.12 -20.74 17.40
CA LEU A 132 -9.41 -19.75 18.46
C LEU A 132 -9.75 -20.40 19.80
N ALA A 133 -10.42 -21.57 19.80
CA ALA A 133 -10.75 -22.32 21.02
C ALA A 133 -9.53 -22.76 21.85
N ALA A 134 -8.34 -22.88 21.26
CA ALA A 134 -7.11 -23.21 21.97
C ALA A 134 -6.55 -22.02 22.77
N HIS A 135 -6.83 -20.79 22.33
CA HIS A 135 -6.40 -19.56 22.98
C HIS A 135 -7.48 -18.95 23.88
N TRP A 136 -8.75 -19.11 23.48
CA TRP A 136 -9.90 -18.60 24.21
C TRP A 136 -11.08 -19.58 24.15
N PRO A 137 -11.41 -20.29 25.25
CA PRO A 137 -12.47 -21.28 25.27
C PRO A 137 -13.84 -20.74 24.85
N ALA A 138 -14.58 -21.52 24.06
CA ALA A 138 -15.86 -21.12 23.46
C ALA A 138 -16.98 -20.87 24.49
N ASP A 139 -16.93 -21.55 25.63
CA ASP A 139 -17.88 -21.37 26.74
C ASP A 139 -17.71 -20.03 27.46
N THR A 140 -16.53 -19.40 27.36
CA THR A 140 -16.21 -18.12 28.03
C THR A 140 -16.41 -16.87 27.17
N ARG A 141 -16.84 -17.04 25.92
CA ARG A 141 -17.01 -15.96 24.95
C ARG A 141 -18.40 -15.97 24.33
N GLU A 142 -18.82 -14.82 23.84
CA GLU A 142 -20.04 -14.62 23.07
C GLU A 142 -19.75 -13.83 21.80
N LEU A 143 -20.52 -14.09 20.76
CA LEU A 143 -20.34 -13.43 19.47
C LEU A 143 -20.89 -12.01 19.58
N ASN A 144 -20.04 -11.02 19.36
CA ASN A 144 -20.39 -9.60 19.38
C ASN A 144 -20.62 -9.05 17.97
N GLN A 145 -19.83 -9.50 17.00
CA GLN A 145 -19.89 -9.02 15.63
C GLN A 145 -19.62 -10.19 14.66
N ASP A 146 -20.46 -10.31 13.63
CA ASP A 146 -20.26 -11.23 12.50
C ASP A 146 -20.78 -10.55 11.25
N ASP A 147 -19.93 -9.70 10.69
CA ASP A 147 -20.25 -8.92 9.50
C ASP A 147 -19.47 -9.49 8.33
N THR A 148 -20.21 -9.94 7.31
CA THR A 148 -19.64 -10.35 6.04
C THR A 148 -20.14 -9.40 4.97
N ASP A 149 -19.32 -8.41 4.63
CA ASP A 149 -19.61 -7.47 3.56
C ASP A 149 -18.56 -7.60 2.45
N PHE A 150 -18.63 -8.74 1.76
CA PHE A 150 -17.85 -8.97 0.55
C PHE A 150 -18.47 -8.30 -0.69
N ASP A 151 -19.59 -7.58 -0.52
CA ASP A 151 -20.34 -6.92 -1.60
C ASP A 151 -20.07 -5.38 -1.66
N GLY A 152 -19.34 -4.82 -0.69
CA GLY A 152 -18.97 -3.41 -0.68
C GLY A 152 -18.08 -2.98 -1.86
N ASP A 153 -18.48 -1.92 -2.56
CA ASP A 153 -17.87 -1.40 -3.81
C ASP A 153 -16.38 -1.00 -3.72
N LEU A 154 -15.83 -0.80 -2.52
CA LEU A 154 -14.50 -0.20 -2.33
C LEU A 154 -13.43 -1.17 -1.80
N THR A 155 -13.79 -2.13 -0.95
CA THR A 155 -12.86 -3.16 -0.45
C THR A 155 -13.66 -4.29 0.22
N PRO A 156 -13.78 -5.48 -0.40
CA PRO A 156 -14.46 -6.61 0.22
C PRO A 156 -13.80 -7.00 1.55
N TYR A 157 -14.58 -7.04 2.64
CA TYR A 157 -14.06 -7.44 3.95
C TYR A 157 -15.04 -8.33 4.71
N SER A 158 -14.51 -9.10 5.65
CA SER A 158 -15.30 -9.79 6.67
C SER A 158 -14.69 -9.51 8.03
N ILE A 159 -15.54 -9.27 9.02
CA ILE A 159 -15.18 -9.01 10.41
C ILE A 159 -15.87 -10.04 11.28
N CYS A 160 -15.11 -10.57 12.24
CA CYS A 160 -15.63 -11.38 13.31
C CYS A 160 -15.13 -10.82 14.63
N GLY A 161 -16.02 -10.64 15.59
CA GLY A 161 -15.72 -10.12 16.92
C GLY A 161 -16.36 -10.98 17.98
N TRP A 162 -15.57 -11.43 18.94
CA TRP A 162 -15.99 -12.14 20.13
C TRP A 162 -15.70 -11.28 21.35
N THR A 163 -16.59 -11.28 22.33
CA THR A 163 -16.42 -10.62 23.63
C THR A 163 -16.52 -11.62 24.76
N MET A 164 -15.98 -11.27 25.92
CA MET A 164 -16.11 -12.10 27.12
C MET A 164 -17.56 -12.19 27.59
N LYS A 165 -17.96 -13.37 28.05
CA LYS A 165 -19.17 -13.52 28.85
C LYS A 165 -18.90 -13.07 30.28
N LEU A 166 -19.76 -12.22 30.81
CA LEU A 166 -19.62 -11.69 32.17
C LEU A 166 -19.82 -12.75 33.26
N ASP A 167 -20.53 -13.82 32.96
CA ASP A 167 -20.85 -14.93 33.87
C ASP A 167 -19.92 -16.15 33.72
N ALA A 168 -18.90 -16.07 32.87
CA ALA A 168 -17.96 -17.16 32.62
C ALA A 168 -17.20 -17.62 33.88
N LYS A 169 -17.10 -18.93 34.08
CA LYS A 169 -16.31 -19.57 35.16
C LYS A 169 -15.46 -20.70 34.56
N PRO A 170 -14.12 -20.59 34.50
CA PRO A 170 -13.30 -19.47 35.00
C PRO A 170 -13.49 -18.17 34.20
N PRO A 171 -13.04 -17.02 34.72
CA PRO A 171 -13.05 -15.76 33.98
C PRO A 171 -12.34 -15.88 32.63
N ALA A 172 -12.88 -15.23 31.61
CA ALA A 172 -12.24 -15.17 30.29
C ALA A 172 -10.83 -14.53 30.38
N PRO A 173 -9.84 -15.05 29.64
CA PRO A 173 -8.49 -14.49 29.60
C PRO A 173 -8.44 -13.12 28.93
N TYR A 174 -9.37 -12.82 28.02
CA TYR A 174 -9.41 -11.59 27.24
C TYR A 174 -10.78 -10.93 27.37
N VAL A 175 -10.87 -9.63 27.07
CA VAL A 175 -12.15 -8.89 27.00
C VAL A 175 -12.79 -9.08 25.63
N GLY A 176 -11.97 -9.12 24.59
CA GLY A 176 -12.40 -9.21 23.21
C GLY A 176 -11.35 -9.84 22.31
N VAL A 177 -11.81 -10.41 21.20
CA VAL A 177 -10.98 -10.84 20.07
C VAL A 177 -11.72 -10.44 18.82
N SER A 178 -11.05 -9.70 17.95
CA SER A 178 -11.57 -9.40 16.63
C SER A 178 -10.62 -9.96 15.57
N ALA A 179 -11.18 -10.40 14.45
CA ALA A 179 -10.45 -10.62 13.23
C ALA A 179 -11.11 -9.88 12.10
N ARG A 180 -10.30 -9.20 11.29
CA ARG A 180 -10.71 -8.57 10.05
C ARG A 180 -9.92 -9.19 8.92
N VAL A 181 -10.63 -9.67 7.91
CA VAL A 181 -10.05 -10.22 6.69
C VAL A 181 -10.48 -9.34 5.53
N THR A 182 -9.53 -8.60 4.96
CA THR A 182 -9.76 -7.65 3.88
C THR A 182 -9.11 -8.17 2.61
N ARG A 183 -9.89 -8.29 1.52
CA ARG A 183 -9.37 -8.59 0.19
C ARG A 183 -9.29 -7.30 -0.61
N PHE A 184 -8.11 -6.99 -1.11
CA PHE A 184 -7.93 -5.91 -2.07
C PHE A 184 -8.18 -6.44 -3.48
N ASP A 185 -8.68 -5.61 -4.39
CA ASP A 185 -8.64 -5.98 -5.80
C ASP A 185 -7.18 -6.28 -6.18
N GLY A 186 -6.92 -7.29 -7.01
CA GLY A 186 -5.55 -7.74 -7.33
C GLY A 186 -4.66 -6.70 -8.03
N THR A 187 -5.02 -5.42 -7.98
CA THR A 187 -4.33 -4.25 -8.49
C THR A 187 -3.79 -3.34 -7.38
N GLY A 188 -4.31 -3.45 -6.16
CA GLY A 188 -3.79 -2.76 -4.97
C GLY A 188 -3.22 -3.76 -3.95
N THR A 189 -1.93 -3.68 -3.64
CA THR A 189 -1.45 -4.22 -2.36
C THR A 189 -1.32 -3.05 -1.39
N SER A 190 -2.23 -2.93 -0.41
CA SER A 190 -1.83 -2.19 0.78
C SER A 190 -0.68 -3.00 1.40
N SER A 191 0.49 -2.40 1.62
CA SER A 191 1.51 -3.10 2.39
C SER A 191 0.93 -3.50 3.75
N GLY A 192 1.32 -4.66 4.27
CA GLY A 192 0.91 -5.09 5.61
C GLY A 192 1.26 -4.02 6.65
N LEU A 193 2.38 -3.32 6.43
CA LEU A 193 2.80 -2.16 7.21
C LEU A 193 1.81 -0.97 7.10
N ALA A 194 1.38 -0.62 5.88
CA ALA A 194 0.46 0.50 5.68
C ALA A 194 -0.94 0.18 6.22
N ALA A 195 -1.34 -1.09 6.23
CA ALA A 195 -2.56 -1.55 6.89
C ALA A 195 -2.40 -1.47 8.41
N ALA A 196 -1.32 -2.02 8.97
CA ALA A 196 -1.01 -1.94 10.39
C ALA A 196 -1.00 -0.48 10.89
N ILE A 197 -0.29 0.42 10.19
CA ILE A 197 -0.27 1.85 10.54
C ILE A 197 -1.65 2.50 10.44
N ARG A 198 -2.48 2.13 9.45
CA ARG A 198 -3.82 2.70 9.27
C ARG A 198 -4.79 2.25 10.36
N TYR A 199 -4.77 0.97 10.72
CA TYR A 199 -5.66 0.43 11.75
C TYR A 199 -5.24 0.87 13.15
N PHE A 200 -3.93 0.98 13.43
CA PHE A 200 -3.46 1.41 14.75
C PHE A 200 -3.58 2.92 15.02
N ARG A 201 -3.61 3.78 13.99
CA ARG A 201 -3.72 5.24 14.18
C ARG A 201 -5.03 5.73 14.82
N GLY A 202 -5.98 4.85 15.13
CA GLY A 202 -7.21 5.18 15.84
C GLY A 202 -7.00 5.53 17.32
N ASP A 203 -6.08 4.84 18.01
CA ASP A 203 -5.86 4.97 19.46
C ASP A 203 -4.46 5.56 19.75
N LEU A 204 -4.33 6.86 19.51
CA LEU A 204 -3.05 7.59 19.43
C LEU A 204 -2.25 7.75 20.75
N ASP A 205 -2.77 7.30 21.89
CA ASP A 205 -2.20 7.69 23.18
C ASP A 205 -1.14 6.73 23.76
N ASP A 206 -1.00 5.47 23.28
CA ASP A 206 -0.09 4.48 23.91
C ASP A 206 0.64 3.51 22.94
N ILE A 207 0.80 3.88 21.67
CA ILE A 207 1.30 2.95 20.64
C ILE A 207 2.82 2.74 20.71
N THR A 208 3.24 1.48 20.90
CA THR A 208 4.60 1.02 20.58
C THR A 208 4.80 0.94 19.07
N SER A 209 5.98 1.34 18.58
CA SER A 209 6.32 1.27 17.15
C SER A 209 6.07 -0.15 16.61
N PRO A 210 5.39 -0.33 15.45
CA PRO A 210 5.06 -1.64 14.92
C PRO A 210 6.30 -2.49 14.74
N LEU A 211 6.31 -3.68 15.35
CA LEU A 211 7.41 -4.63 15.28
C LEU A 211 7.16 -5.57 14.10
N ARG A 212 8.13 -5.65 13.18
CA ARG A 212 8.07 -6.62 12.09
C ARG A 212 8.11 -8.04 12.64
N ILE A 213 7.20 -8.88 12.17
CA ILE A 213 7.23 -10.32 12.40
C ILE A 213 7.70 -10.99 11.11
N ASP A 214 8.84 -11.64 11.17
CA ASP A 214 9.28 -12.52 10.11
C ASP A 214 8.63 -13.89 10.32
N ASP A 215 8.36 -14.65 9.24
CA ASP A 215 7.72 -15.99 9.17
C ASP A 215 6.20 -16.08 8.99
N ILE A 216 5.49 -14.96 8.88
CA ILE A 216 4.04 -14.95 8.61
C ILE A 216 3.73 -14.27 7.28
N GLY A 217 3.17 -15.03 6.34
CA GLY A 217 2.73 -14.51 5.05
C GLY A 217 3.88 -13.86 4.27
N ASP A 218 3.53 -12.84 3.50
CA ASP A 218 4.49 -12.02 2.75
C ASP A 218 5.05 -10.88 3.62
N GLU A 219 4.21 -10.34 4.52
CA GLU A 219 4.53 -9.24 5.43
C GLU A 219 3.68 -9.38 6.70
N ALA A 220 4.27 -9.22 7.88
CA ALA A 220 3.52 -9.18 9.13
C ALA A 220 4.13 -8.20 10.14
N TYR A 221 3.26 -7.63 10.97
CA TYR A 221 3.60 -6.66 12.00
C TYR A 221 2.77 -6.92 13.26
N ALA A 222 3.41 -6.80 14.41
CA ALA A 222 2.76 -6.79 15.72
C ALA A 222 2.79 -5.39 16.31
N THR A 223 1.73 -5.08 17.02
CA THR A 223 1.61 -3.88 17.85
C THR A 223 0.94 -4.29 19.16
N SER A 224 1.35 -3.66 20.25
CA SER A 224 0.77 -3.92 21.56
C SER A 224 0.75 -2.67 22.42
N SER A 225 -0.27 -2.57 23.24
CA SER A 225 -0.47 -1.57 24.28
C SER A 225 -0.81 -2.27 25.60
N THR A 226 -1.19 -1.51 26.62
CA THR A 226 -1.70 -2.04 27.89
C THR A 226 -3.11 -2.63 27.76
N THR A 227 -3.86 -2.27 26.72
CA THR A 227 -5.27 -2.65 26.54
C THR A 227 -5.52 -3.44 25.26
N SER A 228 -4.53 -3.58 24.38
CA SER A 228 -4.68 -4.28 23.11
C SER A 228 -3.39 -4.94 22.64
N ALA A 229 -3.54 -6.02 21.88
CA ALA A 229 -2.46 -6.66 21.13
C ALA A 229 -2.98 -7.05 19.76
N GLU A 230 -2.37 -6.54 18.69
CA GLU A 230 -2.78 -6.83 17.32
C GLU A 230 -1.62 -7.40 16.52
N VAL A 231 -1.96 -8.35 15.65
CA VAL A 231 -1.08 -8.79 14.58
C VAL A 231 -1.78 -8.58 13.25
N VAL A 232 -1.11 -7.84 12.37
CA VAL A 232 -1.55 -7.63 10.99
C VAL A 232 -0.59 -8.38 10.08
N ALA A 233 -1.13 -9.25 9.25
CA ALA A 233 -0.39 -10.05 8.30
C ALA A 233 -0.99 -9.93 6.90
N ARG A 234 -0.15 -9.98 5.87
CA ARG A 234 -0.53 -9.97 4.46
C ARG A 234 -0.11 -11.27 3.80
N ARG A 235 -0.97 -11.80 2.93
CA ARG A 235 -0.57 -12.78 1.92
C ARG A 235 -1.32 -12.51 0.63
N ALA A 236 -0.59 -12.42 -0.49
CA ALA A 236 -1.13 -11.98 -1.76
C ALA A 236 -1.81 -10.60 -1.61
N ASN A 237 -3.01 -10.45 -2.18
CA ASN A 237 -3.87 -9.27 -2.05
C ASN A 237 -4.82 -9.33 -0.84
N VAL A 238 -4.52 -10.12 0.19
CA VAL A 238 -5.34 -10.24 1.40
C VAL A 238 -4.55 -9.76 2.62
N VAL A 239 -5.19 -8.92 3.42
CA VAL A 239 -4.71 -8.53 4.76
C VAL A 239 -5.61 -9.14 5.81
N VAL A 240 -4.98 -9.74 6.81
CA VAL A 240 -5.60 -10.31 8.00
C VAL A 240 -5.12 -9.49 9.19
N SER A 241 -6.06 -8.96 9.96
CA SER A 241 -5.81 -8.33 11.26
C SER A 241 -6.46 -9.21 12.31
N VAL A 242 -5.73 -9.54 13.38
CA VAL A 242 -6.24 -10.23 14.56
C VAL A 242 -5.86 -9.41 15.77
N GLU A 243 -6.87 -8.94 16.51
CA GLU A 243 -6.71 -8.11 17.69
C GLU A 243 -7.27 -8.83 18.91
N PHE A 244 -6.52 -8.79 20.02
CA PHE A 244 -6.98 -9.15 21.35
C PHE A 244 -7.13 -7.89 22.19
N SER A 245 -8.32 -7.66 22.72
CA SER A 245 -8.59 -6.62 23.71
C SER A 245 -8.34 -7.16 25.11
N LEU A 246 -7.49 -6.48 25.86
CA LEU A 246 -7.02 -6.85 27.19
C LEU A 246 -7.76 -6.06 28.26
N ARG A 247 -7.83 -6.63 29.47
CA ARG A 247 -8.19 -5.83 30.64
C ARG A 247 -7.01 -4.90 30.93
N GLY A 248 -7.25 -3.59 30.94
CA GLY A 248 -6.21 -2.60 31.29
C GLY A 248 -5.79 -2.62 32.77
N ASP A 249 -6.24 -3.61 33.54
CA ASP A 249 -5.83 -3.85 34.91
C ASP A 249 -4.73 -4.93 34.98
N SER A 250 -4.08 -5.07 36.12
CA SER A 250 -3.04 -6.08 36.34
C SER A 250 -3.58 -7.53 36.43
N SER A 251 -4.88 -7.74 36.24
CA SER A 251 -5.50 -9.07 36.22
C SER A 251 -5.54 -9.68 34.82
N GLY A 252 -5.33 -8.87 33.78
CA GLY A 252 -5.22 -9.33 32.40
C GLY A 252 -3.91 -10.11 32.14
N PRO A 253 -3.89 -10.93 31.07
CA PRO A 253 -2.66 -11.54 30.60
C PRO A 253 -1.68 -10.47 30.14
N ASP A 254 -0.38 -10.76 30.29
CA ASP A 254 0.69 -9.95 29.74
C ASP A 254 0.44 -9.70 28.23
N PRO A 255 0.53 -8.45 27.73
CA PRO A 255 0.36 -8.14 26.31
C PRO A 255 1.21 -9.02 25.38
N THR A 256 2.37 -9.49 25.82
CA THR A 256 3.23 -10.41 25.05
C THR A 256 2.58 -11.79 24.81
N ILE A 257 1.79 -12.28 25.76
CA ILE A 257 1.01 -13.53 25.61
C ILE A 257 -0.09 -13.31 24.56
N ALA A 258 -0.76 -12.16 24.60
CA ALA A 258 -1.79 -11.82 23.63
C ALA A 258 -1.23 -11.62 22.21
N VAL A 259 -0.06 -10.97 22.06
CA VAL A 259 0.65 -10.88 20.78
C VAL A 259 1.00 -12.28 20.27
N THR A 260 1.42 -13.19 21.14
CA THR A 260 1.74 -14.58 20.73
C THR A 260 0.49 -15.33 20.24
N ALA A 261 -0.64 -15.18 20.92
CA ALA A 261 -1.92 -15.74 20.48
C ALA A 261 -2.39 -15.13 19.15
N ALA A 262 -2.34 -13.81 19.02
CA ALA A 262 -2.64 -13.09 17.78
C ALA A 262 -1.75 -13.54 16.63
N ARG A 263 -0.45 -13.73 16.89
CA ARG A 263 0.54 -14.22 15.93
C ARG A 263 0.20 -15.62 15.43
N ASP A 264 -0.10 -16.56 16.32
CA ASP A 264 -0.45 -17.94 15.94
C ASP A 264 -1.76 -17.97 15.13
N LEU A 265 -2.80 -17.25 15.56
CA LEU A 265 -4.06 -17.17 14.84
C LEU A 265 -3.91 -16.52 13.45
N ALA A 266 -3.29 -15.34 13.38
CA ALA A 266 -3.04 -14.66 12.11
C ALA A 266 -2.18 -15.54 11.18
N GLY A 267 -1.15 -16.20 11.71
CA GLY A 267 -0.31 -17.13 10.97
C GLY A 267 -1.09 -18.28 10.34
N ARG A 268 -2.00 -18.90 11.09
CA ARG A 268 -2.84 -20.01 10.61
C ARG A 268 -3.89 -19.55 9.60
N ILE A 269 -4.56 -18.41 9.83
CA ILE A 269 -5.49 -17.83 8.87
C ILE A 269 -4.76 -17.57 7.54
N VAL A 270 -3.60 -16.91 7.62
CA VAL A 270 -2.80 -16.59 6.44
C VAL A 270 -2.30 -17.85 5.74
N ALA A 271 -1.89 -18.88 6.48
CA ALA A 271 -1.48 -20.17 5.91
C ALA A 271 -2.61 -20.85 5.09
N GLY A 272 -3.88 -20.65 5.50
CA GLY A 272 -5.06 -21.17 4.82
C GLY A 272 -5.44 -20.45 3.51
N ILE A 273 -4.92 -19.25 3.26
CA ILE A 273 -5.25 -18.48 2.04
C ILE A 273 -4.68 -19.16 0.81
N LYS A 274 -5.57 -19.50 -0.14
CA LYS A 274 -5.22 -20.13 -1.42
C LYS A 274 -4.86 -19.07 -2.46
N VAL A 275 -3.70 -19.25 -3.08
CA VAL A 275 -3.08 -18.28 -3.98
C VAL A 275 -2.83 -18.91 -5.34
N ARG A 276 -3.06 -18.16 -6.42
CA ARG A 276 -2.76 -18.57 -7.81
C ARG A 276 -1.61 -17.74 -8.38
#